data_AF-T0YEV8-F1
#
_entry.id   AF-T0YEV8-F1
#
_cell.length_a   1.000
_cell.length_b   1.000
_cell.length_c   1.000
_cell.angle_alpha   90.00
_cell.angle_beta   90.00
_cell.angle_gamma   90.00
#
_symmetry.space_group_name_H-M   'P 1'
#
loop_
_entity.id
_entity.type
_entity.pdbx_description
1 polymer ?
#
loop_
_entity_poly.entity_id
_entity_poly.type
_entity_poly.pdbx_seq_one_letter_code
_entity_poly.pdbx_strand_id
1 'polypeptide(L)'
;RRANQSHLHPMKDGVKFLLIIFRIGILYSPLKIFLPISLSLFLLGLLRYGYTYFTADLLTNMSVLLWITSVLTFLIGLVSEQITSLLYRETGS
;
A
#
# COMPACT_ATOMS: atom_id res chain seq x y z
N ARG A 1 38.32 18.45 -16.22
CA ARG A 1 37.43 17.32 -16.54
C ARG A 1 37.24 16.45 -15.29
N ARG A 2 36.09 16.51 -14.62
CA ARG A 2 35.64 15.44 -13.69
C ARG A 2 34.13 15.25 -13.84
N ALA A 3 33.83 14.16 -14.53
CA ALA A 3 32.61 13.35 -14.50
C ALA A 3 31.41 13.94 -13.75
N ASN A 4 30.58 14.68 -14.50
CA ASN A 4 29.15 14.76 -14.26
C ASN A 4 28.55 13.37 -14.55
N GLN A 5 28.69 12.42 -13.63
CA GLN A 5 27.98 11.14 -13.69
C GLN A 5 26.69 11.31 -12.92
N SER A 6 25.65 11.71 -13.65
CA SER A 6 24.25 11.62 -13.24
C SER A 6 23.93 10.17 -12.86
N HIS A 7 24.20 9.81 -11.61
CA HIS A 7 23.92 8.50 -11.02
C HIS A 7 22.45 8.32 -10.66
N LEU A 8 21.54 8.94 -11.41
CA LEU A 8 20.13 8.63 -11.35
C LEU A 8 19.92 7.36 -12.18
N HIS A 9 20.10 6.21 -11.55
CA HIS A 9 19.63 4.93 -12.06
C HIS A 9 18.24 4.67 -11.43
N PRO A 10 17.15 5.23 -12.00
CA PRO A 10 15.79 5.08 -11.45
C PRO A 10 15.39 3.60 -11.29
N MET A 11 15.93 2.73 -12.12
CA MET A 11 15.74 1.28 -12.02
C MET A 11 16.38 0.68 -10.75
N LYS A 12 17.59 1.12 -10.38
CA LYS A 12 18.28 0.63 -9.17
C LYS A 12 17.64 1.16 -7.90
N ASP A 13 17.12 2.39 -7.94
CA ASP A 13 16.42 3.00 -6.81
C ASP A 13 15.02 2.41 -6.63
N GLY A 14 14.30 2.10 -7.72
CA GLY A 14 13.02 1.39 -7.69
C GLY A 14 13.14 -0.02 -7.09
N VAL A 15 14.19 -0.78 -7.46
CA VAL A 15 14.47 -2.11 -6.87
C VAL A 15 14.83 -2.00 -5.40
N LYS A 16 15.62 -0.99 -4.98
CA LYS A 16 15.89 -0.74 -3.55
C LYS A 16 14.61 -0.38 -2.79
N PHE A 17 13.71 0.40 -3.38
CA PHE A 17 12.42 0.75 -2.78
C PHE A 17 11.53 -0.49 -2.61
N LEU A 18 11.46 -1.35 -3.63
CA LEU A 18 10.77 -2.65 -3.57
C LEU A 18 11.36 -3.55 -2.48
N LEU A 19 12.69 -3.64 -2.39
CA LEU A 19 13.39 -4.41 -1.36
C LEU A 19 13.15 -3.86 0.06
N ILE A 20 13.02 -2.54 0.20
CA ILE A 20 12.66 -1.91 1.49
C ILE A 20 11.23 -2.31 1.89
N ILE A 21 10.27 -2.27 0.96
CA ILE A 21 8.90 -2.74 1.20
C ILE A 21 8.89 -4.21 1.61
N PHE A 22 9.61 -5.07 0.87
CA PHE A 22 9.76 -6.49 1.22
C PHE A 22 10.40 -6.69 2.60
N ARG A 23 11.46 -5.95 2.90
CA ARG A 23 12.16 -6.05 4.20
C ARG A 23 11.28 -5.63 5.35
N ILE A 24 10.47 -4.58 5.19
CA ILE A 24 9.52 -4.15 6.23
C ILE A 24 8.38 -5.19 6.38
N GLY A 25 7.89 -5.74 5.27
CA GLY A 25 6.85 -6.77 5.27
C GLY A 25 7.28 -8.07 5.95
N ILE A 26 8.55 -8.44 5.80
CA ILE A 26 9.14 -9.64 6.41
C ILE A 26 9.54 -9.39 7.88
N LEU A 27 10.00 -8.18 8.25
CA LEU A 27 10.68 -7.95 9.53
C LEU A 27 9.83 -7.29 10.62
N TYR A 28 8.79 -6.52 10.28
CA TYR A 28 8.18 -5.58 11.24
C TYR A 28 6.67 -5.65 11.47
N SER A 29 5.97 -6.57 10.79
CA SER A 29 4.50 -6.68 10.65
C SER A 29 3.98 -6.12 9.33
N PRO A 30 3.46 -6.96 8.41
CA PRO A 30 2.93 -6.53 7.11
C PRO A 30 1.80 -5.49 7.25
N LEU A 31 1.00 -5.55 8.31
CA LEU A 31 -0.11 -4.62 8.56
C LEU A 31 0.33 -3.15 8.56
N LYS A 32 1.54 -2.83 9.06
CA LYS A 32 2.04 -1.44 9.14
C LYS A 32 2.26 -0.79 7.77
N ILE A 33 2.43 -1.59 6.71
CA ILE A 33 2.56 -1.09 5.34
C ILE A 33 1.19 -0.99 4.68
N PHE A 34 0.36 -2.02 4.86
CA PHE A 34 -0.97 -2.07 4.22
C PHE A 34 -1.94 -1.03 4.79
N LEU A 35 -1.81 -0.69 6.07
CA LEU A 35 -2.68 0.30 6.75
C LEU A 35 -2.57 1.73 6.17
N PRO A 36 -1.39 2.36 6.04
CA PRO A 36 -1.30 3.69 5.44
C PRO A 36 -1.69 3.69 3.95
N ILE A 37 -1.45 2.58 3.23
CA ILE A 37 -1.83 2.45 1.82
C ILE A 37 -3.35 2.37 1.68
N SER A 38 -4.03 1.51 2.46
CA SER A 38 -5.48 1.41 2.44
C SER A 38 -6.13 2.74 2.87
N LEU A 39 -5.61 3.39 3.92
CA LEU A 39 -6.11 4.70 4.35
C LEU A 39 -5.95 5.77 3.26
N SER A 40 -4.81 5.78 2.56
CA SER A 40 -4.57 6.71 1.45
C SER A 40 -5.52 6.46 0.29
N LEU A 41 -5.75 5.19 -0.09
CA LEU A 41 -6.71 4.81 -1.13
C LEU A 41 -8.15 5.16 -0.73
N PHE A 42 -8.52 4.94 0.53
CA PHE A 42 -9.82 5.32 1.07
C PHE A 42 -10.05 6.83 0.98
N LEU A 43 -9.09 7.62 1.47
CA LEU A 43 -9.13 9.08 1.42
C LEU A 43 -9.18 9.61 -0.02
N LEU A 44 -8.39 9.03 -0.93
CA LEU A 44 -8.45 9.35 -2.36
C LEU A 44 -9.81 9.04 -2.96
N GLY A 45 -10.39 7.88 -2.65
CA GLY A 45 -11.75 7.53 -3.05
C GLY A 45 -12.79 8.50 -2.48
N LEU A 46 -12.60 8.95 -1.23
CA LEU A 46 -13.48 9.92 -0.56
C LEU A 46 -13.40 11.31 -1.19
N LEU A 47 -12.19 11.81 -1.48
CA LEU A 47 -11.96 13.07 -2.20
C LEU A 47 -12.56 13.02 -3.61
N ARG A 48 -12.36 11.90 -4.31
CA ARG A 48 -12.91 11.68 -5.66
C ARG A 48 -14.43 11.61 -5.63
N TYR A 49 -15.01 10.90 -4.66
CA TYR A 49 -16.45 10.85 -4.45
C TYR A 49 -17.01 12.23 -4.14
N GLY A 50 -16.38 12.99 -3.23
CA GLY A 50 -16.76 14.36 -2.92
C GLY A 50 -16.74 15.26 -4.16
N TYR A 51 -15.66 15.24 -4.94
CA TYR A 51 -15.58 16.00 -6.19
C TYR A 51 -16.67 15.60 -7.20
N THR A 52 -16.94 14.29 -7.32
CA THR A 52 -17.95 13.76 -8.25
C THR A 52 -19.38 14.09 -7.78
N TYR A 53 -19.61 14.09 -6.47
CA TYR A 53 -20.89 14.46 -5.86
C TYR A 53 -21.27 15.90 -6.23
N PHE A 54 -20.32 16.84 -6.15
CA PHE A 54 -20.56 18.23 -6.57
C PHE A 54 -20.71 18.44 -8.09
N THR A 55 -20.26 17.50 -8.93
CA THR A 55 -20.23 17.70 -10.39
C THR A 55 -21.23 16.88 -11.18
N ALA A 56 -21.63 15.69 -10.70
CA ALA A 56 -22.43 14.76 -11.51
C ALA A 56 -23.49 13.98 -10.73
N ASP A 57 -23.59 14.11 -9.40
CA ASP A 57 -24.53 13.38 -8.51
C ASP A 57 -24.56 11.84 -8.73
N LEU A 58 -23.56 11.29 -9.42
CA LEU A 58 -23.48 9.89 -9.80
C LEU A 58 -22.28 9.23 -9.12
N LEU A 59 -22.55 8.09 -8.50
CA LEU A 59 -21.52 7.15 -8.08
C LEU A 59 -20.76 6.68 -9.33
N THR A 60 -19.55 7.17 -9.52
CA THR A 60 -18.70 6.72 -10.63
C THR A 60 -18.08 5.36 -10.28
N ASN A 61 -18.12 4.43 -11.24
CA ASN A 61 -17.53 3.09 -11.13
C ASN A 61 -16.10 3.10 -10.57
N MET A 62 -15.33 4.13 -10.89
CA MET A 62 -13.94 4.25 -10.46
C MET A 62 -13.77 4.67 -8.99
N SER A 63 -14.71 5.42 -8.41
CA SER A 63 -14.71 5.68 -6.96
C SER A 63 -15.08 4.42 -6.18
N VAL A 64 -16.04 3.63 -6.69
CA VAL A 64 -16.39 2.31 -6.13
C VAL A 64 -15.20 1.36 -6.19
N LEU A 65 -14.49 1.31 -7.33
CA LEU A 65 -13.25 0.53 -7.47
C LEU A 65 -12.20 0.94 -6.43
N LEU A 66 -11.96 2.25 -6.22
CA LEU A 66 -10.99 2.73 -5.22
C LEU A 66 -11.37 2.34 -3.78
N TRP A 67 -12.66 2.32 -3.46
CA TRP A 67 -13.13 1.88 -2.16
C TRP A 67 -13.00 0.37 -1.97
N ILE A 68 -13.37 -0.43 -2.97
CA ILE A 68 -13.20 -1.88 -2.93
C ILE A 68 -11.72 -2.23 -2.79
N THR A 69 -10.84 -1.61 -3.57
CA THR A 69 -9.40 -1.86 -3.50
C THR A 69 -8.82 -1.47 -2.15
N SER A 70 -9.23 -0.32 -1.59
CA SER A 70 -8.86 0.08 -0.23
C SER A 70 -9.22 -0.98 0.81
N VAL A 71 -10.48 -1.47 0.78
CA VAL A 71 -10.95 -2.50 1.72
C VAL A 71 -10.18 -3.81 1.54
N LEU A 72 -9.96 -4.25 0.31
CA LEU A 72 -9.18 -5.46 0.02
C LEU A 72 -7.73 -5.33 0.52
N THR A 73 -7.07 -4.20 0.27
CA THR A 73 -5.72 -3.92 0.77
C THR A 73 -5.66 -3.98 2.30
N PHE A 74 -6.68 -3.46 2.99
CA PHE A 74 -6.77 -3.54 4.45
C PHE A 74 -6.96 -4.98 4.94
N LEU A 75 -7.87 -5.74 4.32
CA LEU A 75 -8.12 -7.15 4.67
C LEU A 75 -6.88 -8.02 4.46
N ILE A 76 -6.16 -7.82 3.36
CA ILE A 76 -4.88 -8.51 3.10
C ILE A 76 -3.87 -8.19 4.19
N GLY A 77 -3.81 -6.93 4.65
CA GLY A 77 -2.98 -6.53 5.77
C GLY A 77 -3.33 -7.26 7.07
N LEU A 78 -4.62 -7.37 7.40
CA LEU A 78 -5.08 -8.10 8.58
C LEU A 78 -4.78 -9.60 8.50
N VAL A 79 -5.05 -10.24 7.37
CA VAL A 79 -4.76 -11.66 7.14
C VAL A 79 -3.26 -11.93 7.23
N SER A 80 -2.45 -11.04 6.68
CA SER A 80 -0.99 -11.18 6.74
C SER A 80 -0.48 -11.09 8.18
N GLU A 81 -1.03 -10.19 9.00
CA GLU A 81 -0.72 -10.12 10.44
C GLU A 81 -1.14 -11.39 11.19
N GLN A 82 -2.31 -11.93 10.86
CA GLN A 82 -2.81 -13.18 11.44
C GLN A 82 -1.87 -14.35 11.11
N ILE A 83 -1.42 -14.47 9.86
CA ILE A 83 -0.46 -15.50 9.43
C ILE A 83 0.87 -15.34 10.17
N THR A 84 1.40 -14.12 10.29
CA THR A 84 2.63 -13.86 11.04
C THR A 84 2.48 -14.25 12.52
N SER A 85 1.35 -13.94 13.15
CA SER A 85 1.08 -14.32 14.54
C SER A 85 1.00 -15.83 14.74
N LEU A 86 0.45 -16.56 13.76
CA LEU A 86 0.34 -18.01 13.79
C LEU A 86 1.73 -18.67 13.64
N LEU A 87 2.52 -18.22 12.68
CA LEU A 87 3.90 -18.70 12.46
C LEU A 87 4.78 -18.51 13.71
N TYR A 88 4.64 -17.38 14.40
CA TYR A 88 5.40 -17.10 15.62
C TYR A 88 4.99 -18.00 16.79
N ARG A 89 3.70 -18.41 16.85
CA ARG A 89 3.22 -19.36 17.87
C ARG A 89 3.76 -20.77 17.64
N GLU A 90 3.90 -21.22 16.40
CA GLU A 90 4.46 -22.54 16.07
C GLU A 90 5.98 -22.63 16.31
N THR A 91 6.71 -21.52 16.14
CA THR A 91 8.18 -21.50 16.31
C THR A 91 8.61 -21.43 17.79
N GLY A 92 7.67 -21.13 18.71
CA GLY A 92 7.92 -20.94 20.14
C GLY A 92 7.63 -22.14 21.06
N SER A 93 7.34 -23.33 20.51
CA SER A 93 7.15 -24.60 21.25
C SER A 93 8.23 -25.62 20.91
#